data_AF-A0AAN9Q7D2-F1
#
_entry.id   AF-A0AAN9Q7D2-F1
#
_cell.length_a   1.000
_cell.length_b   1.000
_cell.length_c   1.000
_cell.angle_alpha   90.00
_cell.angle_beta   90.00
_cell.angle_gamma   90.00
#
_symmetry.space_group_name_H-M   'P 1'
#
loop_
_entity.id
_entity.type
_entity.pdbx_description
1 polymer ?
#
loop_
_entity_poly.entity_id
_entity_poly.type
_entity_poly.pdbx_seq_one_letter_code
_entity_poly.pdbx_strand_id
1 'polypeptide(L)'
;MLDLASSMPFNFIKLVRYGGFLYSGVRLLVVTMLCRMSEPPFRPREKLLEKQKYFQSVHKHTYLKGPFDKITSVAIPLALAASSLYLIGRGIYNMSHGIGKDE
;
A
#
# COMPACT_ATOMS: atom_id res chain seq x y z
N MET A 1 -16.42 -21.76 8.65
CA MET A 1 -16.12 -22.21 7.28
C MET A 1 -17.38 -22.18 6.41
N LEU A 2 -18.13 -21.07 6.36
CA LEU A 2 -19.36 -20.97 5.55
C LEU A 2 -19.57 -19.60 4.88
N ASP A 3 -18.57 -18.71 4.83
CA ASP A 3 -18.74 -17.37 4.24
C ASP A 3 -17.95 -17.12 2.94
N LEU A 4 -17.17 -18.09 2.46
CA LEU A 4 -16.36 -17.93 1.24
C LEU A 4 -17.02 -18.45 -0.03
N ALA A 5 -18.23 -19.01 0.07
CA ALA A 5 -18.93 -19.62 -1.06
C ALA A 5 -19.87 -18.66 -1.83
N SER A 6 -20.17 -17.47 -1.29
CA SER A 6 -21.20 -16.59 -1.86
C SER A 6 -20.70 -15.66 -2.98
N SER A 7 -19.40 -15.59 -3.26
CA SER A 7 -18.83 -14.63 -4.22
C SER A 7 -18.20 -15.28 -5.46
N MET A 8 -18.45 -16.55 -5.71
CA MET A 8 -17.82 -17.29 -6.82
C MET A 8 -18.80 -17.43 -7.99
N PRO A 9 -18.42 -17.05 -9.23
CA PRO A 9 -19.30 -17.19 -10.40
C PRO A 9 -19.57 -18.66 -10.70
N PHE A 10 -20.84 -18.99 -10.97
CA PHE A 10 -21.38 -20.36 -11.19
C PHE A 10 -20.60 -21.22 -12.20
N ASN A 11 -19.82 -20.62 -13.10
CA ASN A 11 -18.99 -21.36 -14.07
C ASN A 11 -17.79 -22.09 -13.44
N PHE A 12 -17.29 -21.66 -12.26
CA PHE A 12 -16.14 -22.30 -11.63
C PHE A 12 -16.47 -23.67 -11.00
N ILE A 13 -17.73 -23.85 -10.56
CA ILE A 13 -18.19 -25.08 -9.90
C ILE A 13 -18.30 -26.25 -10.89
N LYS A 14 -18.63 -25.99 -12.17
CA LYS A 14 -18.70 -27.04 -13.19
C LYS A 14 -17.32 -27.56 -13.63
N LEU A 15 -16.29 -26.72 -13.61
CA LEU A 15 -14.92 -27.13 -13.96
C LEU A 15 -14.33 -28.10 -12.93
N VAL A 16 -14.71 -27.97 -11.66
CA VAL A 16 -14.26 -28.85 -10.55
C VAL A 16 -14.80 -30.27 -10.68
N ARG A 17 -15.96 -30.47 -11.34
CA ARG A 17 -16.64 -31.78 -11.37
C ARG A 17 -16.13 -32.74 -12.46
N TYR A 18 -15.52 -32.23 -13.54
CA TYR A 18 -15.00 -33.07 -14.64
C TYR A 18 -13.49 -33.33 -14.57
N GLY A 19 -12.75 -32.65 -13.69
CA GLY A 19 -11.28 -32.76 -13.61
C GLY A 19 -10.74 -33.73 -12.54
N GLY A 20 -11.59 -34.40 -11.76
CA GLY A 20 -11.25 -35.00 -10.46
C GLY A 20 -10.19 -36.11 -10.40
N PHE A 21 -9.74 -36.66 -11.54
CA PHE A 21 -8.79 -37.79 -11.53
C PHE A 21 -7.31 -37.37 -11.67
N LEU A 22 -7.02 -36.18 -12.21
CA LEU A 22 -5.63 -35.68 -12.37
C LEU A 22 -5.11 -34.86 -11.19
N TYR A 23 -5.96 -34.46 -10.25
CA TYR A 23 -5.59 -33.55 -9.15
C TYR A 23 -4.89 -34.23 -7.96
N SER A 24 -4.91 -35.56 -7.85
CA SER A 24 -4.34 -36.26 -6.68
C SER A 24 -2.80 -36.19 -6.64
N GLY A 25 -2.15 -36.50 -7.77
CA GLY A 25 -0.68 -36.48 -7.87
C GLY A 25 -0.08 -35.07 -7.87
N VAL A 26 -0.73 -34.12 -8.54
CA VAL A 26 -0.26 -32.72 -8.62
C VAL A 26 -0.40 -32.01 -7.26
N ARG A 27 -1.47 -32.30 -6.50
CA ARG A 27 -1.66 -31.72 -5.16
C ARG A 27 -0.62 -32.19 -4.16
N LEU A 28 -0.22 -33.47 -4.22
CA LEU A 28 0.85 -34.00 -3.36
C LEU A 28 2.22 -33.39 -3.72
N LEU A 29 2.49 -33.21 -5.01
CA LEU A 29 3.73 -32.60 -5.50
C LEU A 29 3.82 -31.10 -5.15
N VAL A 30 2.71 -30.37 -5.24
CA VAL A 30 2.62 -28.96 -4.81
C VAL A 30 2.79 -28.81 -3.29
N VAL A 31 2.15 -29.65 -2.48
CA VAL A 31 2.30 -29.60 -1.01
C VAL A 31 3.75 -29.93 -0.59
N THR A 32 4.37 -30.91 -1.24
CA THR A 32 5.77 -31.29 -0.97
C THR A 32 6.74 -30.18 -1.39
N MET A 33 6.49 -29.48 -2.51
CA MET A 33 7.28 -28.32 -2.92
C MET A 33 7.10 -27.11 -1.99
N LEU A 34 5.89 -26.84 -1.50
CA LEU A 34 5.63 -25.71 -0.59
C LEU A 34 6.31 -25.89 0.78
N CYS A 35 6.44 -27.12 1.27
CA CYS A 35 7.13 -27.40 2.54
C CYS A 35 8.65 -27.12 2.50
N ARG A 36 9.30 -27.18 1.34
CA ARG A 36 10.77 -27.03 1.22
C ARG A 36 11.25 -25.58 1.12
N MET A 37 10.33 -24.60 1.11
CA MET A 37 10.62 -23.15 0.93
C MET A 37 10.19 -22.28 2.12
N SER A 38 9.79 -22.85 3.26
CA SER A 38 9.23 -22.06 4.36
C SER A 38 10.28 -21.69 5.42
N GLU A 39 11.25 -20.85 5.06
CA GLU A 39 11.98 -20.10 6.08
C GLU A 39 11.03 -19.04 6.67
N PRO A 40 10.79 -19.02 8.00
CA PRO A 40 9.92 -18.03 8.59
C PRO A 40 10.54 -16.64 8.35
N PRO A 41 9.72 -15.63 7.99
CA PRO A 41 10.23 -14.29 7.74
C PRO A 41 11.00 -13.76 8.97
N PHE A 42 12.01 -12.92 8.74
CA PHE A 42 12.87 -12.32 9.78
C PHE A 42 12.10 -11.58 10.89
N ARG A 43 10.81 -11.27 10.68
CA ARG A 43 9.93 -10.65 11.66
C ARG A 43 8.66 -11.49 11.82
N PRO A 44 8.20 -11.70 13.07
CA PRO A 44 6.98 -12.42 13.32
C PRO A 44 5.77 -11.67 12.73
N ARG A 45 4.80 -12.44 12.21
CA ARG A 45 3.65 -11.89 11.50
C ARG A 45 2.64 -11.21 12.42
N GLU A 46 2.68 -11.44 13.74
CA GLU A 46 1.76 -10.80 14.69
C GLU A 46 1.83 -9.27 14.62
N LYS A 47 3.04 -8.71 14.50
CA LYS A 47 3.25 -7.25 14.41
C LYS A 47 2.62 -6.64 13.16
N LEU A 48 2.59 -7.38 12.05
CA LEU A 48 1.94 -6.92 10.82
C LEU A 48 0.42 -6.96 10.94
N LEU A 49 -0.13 -8.01 11.56
CA LEU A 49 -1.57 -8.12 11.78
C LEU A 49 -2.08 -7.01 12.71
N GLU A 50 -1.31 -6.63 13.72
CA GLU A 50 -1.65 -5.51 14.61
C GLU A 50 -1.71 -4.17 13.84
N LYS A 51 -0.71 -3.88 13.00
CA LYS A 51 -0.72 -2.69 12.16
C LYS A 51 -1.84 -2.72 11.13
N GLN A 52 -2.13 -3.88 10.54
CA GLN A 52 -3.24 -4.04 9.59
C GLN A 52 -4.58 -3.74 10.26
N LYS A 53 -4.85 -4.29 11.45
CA LYS A 53 -6.06 -3.98 12.22
C LYS A 53 -6.17 -2.47 12.52
N TYR A 54 -5.08 -1.85 12.96
CA TYR A 54 -5.03 -0.41 13.23
C TYR A 54 -5.31 0.45 11.98
N PHE A 55 -4.69 0.15 10.82
CA PHE A 55 -4.91 0.95 9.61
C PHE A 55 -6.23 0.67 8.88
N GLN A 56 -6.86 -0.48 9.15
CA GLN A 56 -8.18 -0.85 8.63
C GLN A 56 -9.32 -0.27 9.49
N SER A 57 -9.12 -0.08 10.80
CA SER A 57 -10.13 0.54 11.67
C SER A 57 -10.26 2.06 11.49
N VAL A 58 -9.26 2.70 10.89
CA VAL A 58 -9.26 4.16 10.67
C VAL A 58 -9.94 4.51 9.34
N HIS A 59 -11.10 5.17 9.43
CA HIS A 59 -11.84 5.70 8.29
C HIS A 59 -11.31 7.07 7.84
N LYS A 60 -10.07 7.12 7.33
CA LYS A 60 -9.44 8.31 6.74
C LYS A 60 -8.79 7.96 5.39
N HIS A 61 -8.52 8.98 4.57
CA HIS A 61 -7.72 8.82 3.35
C HIS A 61 -6.32 8.29 3.66
N THR A 62 -5.74 7.54 2.72
CA THR A 62 -4.50 6.77 2.89
C THR A 62 -3.34 7.58 3.48
N TYR A 63 -3.19 8.85 3.07
CA TYR A 63 -2.11 9.75 3.50
C TYR A 63 -2.35 10.44 4.86
N LEU A 64 -3.43 10.11 5.57
CA LEU A 64 -3.78 10.69 6.89
C LEU A 64 -4.09 9.61 7.95
N LYS A 65 -3.76 8.35 7.68
CA LYS A 65 -4.11 7.25 8.59
C LYS A 65 -3.20 7.20 9.81
N GLY A 66 -1.91 7.42 9.64
CA GLY A 66 -0.93 7.48 10.71
C GLY A 66 -0.80 8.87 11.36
N PRO A 67 -0.40 8.95 12.65
CA PRO A 67 -0.02 10.21 13.26
C PRO A 67 1.21 10.83 12.59
N PHE A 68 2.17 10.00 12.18
CA PHE A 68 3.35 10.43 11.42
C PHE A 68 2.98 10.96 10.04
N ASP A 69 1.98 10.37 9.39
CA ASP A 69 1.54 10.78 8.05
C ASP A 69 1.01 12.22 8.03
N LYS A 70 0.48 12.73 9.16
CA LYS A 70 0.07 14.14 9.28
C LYS A 70 1.27 15.09 9.20
N ILE A 71 2.38 14.73 9.84
CA ILE A 71 3.60 15.56 9.84
C ILE A 71 4.23 15.54 8.44
N THR A 72 4.39 14.33 7.87
CA THR A 72 5.08 14.14 6.60
C THR A 72 4.27 14.57 5.39
N SER A 73 2.94 14.44 5.42
CA SER A 73 2.08 14.75 4.27
C SER A 73 1.46 16.14 4.32
N VAL A 74 1.39 16.78 5.50
CA VAL A 74 0.79 18.11 5.65
C VAL A 74 1.83 19.15 6.03
N ALA A 75 2.51 18.99 7.17
CA ALA A 75 3.35 20.06 7.71
C ALA A 75 4.58 20.34 6.83
N ILE A 76 5.36 19.29 6.50
CA ILE A 76 6.60 19.44 5.71
C ILE A 76 6.29 19.94 4.29
N PRO A 77 5.37 19.31 3.53
CA PRO A 77 5.13 19.74 2.16
C PRO A 77 4.50 21.12 2.08
N LEU A 78 3.64 21.50 3.03
CA LEU A 78 2.98 22.80 3.03
C LEU A 78 3.95 23.94 3.39
N ALA A 79 4.84 23.72 4.38
CA ALA A 79 5.90 24.69 4.69
C ALA A 79 6.88 24.86 3.51
N LEU A 80 7.24 23.76 2.85
CA LEU A 80 8.12 23.78 1.68
C LEU A 80 7.44 24.45 0.47
N ALA A 81 6.17 24.16 0.23
CA ALA A 81 5.39 24.79 -0.85
C ALA A 81 5.23 26.30 -0.60
N ALA A 82 4.91 26.70 0.63
CA ALA A 82 4.77 28.12 0.96
C ALA A 82 6.10 28.87 0.79
N SER A 83 7.21 28.32 1.30
CA SER A 83 8.53 28.97 1.18
C SER A 83 9.00 29.04 -0.28
N SER A 84 8.83 27.97 -1.06
CA SER A 84 9.17 27.95 -2.48
C SER A 84 8.33 28.95 -3.28
N LEU A 85 7.02 28.98 -3.09
CA LEU A 85 6.13 29.96 -3.75
C LEU A 85 6.51 31.40 -3.41
N TYR A 86 6.85 31.68 -2.15
CA TYR A 86 7.30 33.00 -1.72
C TYR A 86 8.59 33.42 -2.43
N LEU A 87 9.58 32.54 -2.49
CA LEU A 87 10.85 32.81 -3.17
C LEU A 87 10.67 33.00 -4.68
N ILE A 88 9.82 32.19 -5.31
CA ILE A 88 9.48 32.33 -6.73
C ILE A 88 8.81 33.68 -6.98
N GLY A 89 7.80 34.03 -6.18
CA GLY A 89 7.10 35.31 -6.29
C GLY A 89 8.04 36.50 -6.15
N ARG A 90 8.91 36.48 -5.14
CA ARG A 90 9.90 37.55 -4.94
C ARG A 90 10.94 37.58 -6.06
N GLY A 91 11.36 36.43 -6.58
CA GLY A 91 12.26 36.34 -7.73
C GLY A 91 11.66 36.98 -8.97
N ILE A 92 10.41 36.64 -9.32
CA ILE A 92 9.68 37.22 -10.46
C ILE A 92 9.46 38.72 -10.26
N TYR A 93 9.10 39.15 -9.05
CA TYR A 93 8.95 40.57 -8.73
C TYR A 93 10.26 41.36 -8.95
N ASN A 94 11.37 40.85 -8.43
CA ASN A 94 12.68 41.48 -8.58
C ASN A 94 13.11 41.55 -10.06
N MET A 95 12.92 40.46 -10.82
CA MET A 95 13.22 40.42 -12.25
C MET A 95 12.35 41.39 -13.07
N SER A 96 11.05 41.47 -12.77
CA SER A 96 10.11 42.34 -13.49
C SER A 96 10.31 43.83 -13.20
N HIS A 97 10.78 44.18 -12.01
CA HIS A 97 11.04 45.57 -11.61
C HIS A 97 12.51 45.99 -11.79
N GLY A 98 13.38 45.08 -12.26
CA GLY A 98 14.80 45.37 -12.45
C GLY A 98 15.56 45.63 -11.14
N ILE A 99 15.08 45.12 -10.01
CA ILE A 99 15.63 45.34 -8.66
C ILE A 99 16.56 44.17 -8.30
N GLY A 100 17.69 44.46 -7.64
CA GLY A 100 18.62 43.42 -7.16
C GLY A 100 19.75 43.08 -8.12
N LYS A 101 20.12 44.02 -9.00
CA LYS A 101 21.47 44.04 -9.57
C LYS A 101 22.39 44.61 -8.51
N ASP A 102 23.31 43.79 -8.02
CA ASP A 102 24.52 44.30 -7.41
C ASP A 102 25.36 44.97 -8.53
N GLU A 103 26.12 45.99 -8.16
CA GLU A 103 26.93 46.81 -9.07
C GLU A 103 27.98 46.05 -9.89
#